data_AF-A0A5M8RIU3-F1
#
_entry.id   AF-A0A5M8RIU3-F1
#
_cell.length_a   1.000
_cell.length_b   1.000
_cell.length_c   1.000
_cell.angle_alpha   90.00
_cell.angle_beta   90.00
_cell.angle_gamma   90.00
#
_symmetry.space_group_name_H-M   'P 1'
#
loop_
_entity.id
_entity.type
_entity.pdbx_description
1 polymer ?
#
loop_
_entity_poly.entity_id
_entity_poly.type
_entity_poly.pdbx_seq_one_letter_code
_entity_poly.pdbx_strand_id
1 'polypeptide(L)'
;MEEHKNHITTVTKWDEYAKQNDLPSAAQLIHAFVSWSNLKTELGLSKSSNKGYPFTKEELIQIAIDHSEHFTTIRKWNEYARDHQLPRHMSYVNAFGGWNEAKKEMELKITEDKKAPTYTKEQLRRILEENQRYFINQSTWNKHAKNNKLPYYLTIRKHFSYDEIVKITNTKKNKGHTQKDLLEILIDHREFFFKSSLKKWDKYAREKYLPSSTTIYRAFKGWKNAKIELTRFIKESTN
;
A
#
# COMPACT_ATOMS: atom_id res chain seq x y z
N MET A 1 -51.65 7.83 2.52
CA MET A 1 -50.21 7.74 2.17
C MET A 1 -49.94 8.17 0.73
N GLU A 2 -50.73 7.71 -0.25
CA GLU A 2 -50.51 8.03 -1.68
C GLU A 2 -50.55 9.54 -1.99
N GLU A 3 -51.38 10.31 -1.29
CA GLU A 3 -51.49 11.77 -1.45
C GLU A 3 -50.28 12.55 -0.90
N HIS A 4 -49.57 12.01 0.10
CA HIS A 4 -48.42 12.66 0.76
C HIS A 4 -47.07 12.17 0.24
N LYS A 5 -47.10 11.28 -0.76
CA LYS A 5 -45.96 10.58 -1.33
C LYS A 5 -44.84 11.50 -1.80
N ASN A 6 -45.19 12.68 -2.34
CA ASN A 6 -44.23 13.68 -2.80
C ASN A 6 -43.38 14.30 -1.67
N HIS A 7 -43.81 14.16 -0.41
CA HIS A 7 -43.07 14.65 0.76
C HIS A 7 -42.16 13.58 1.39
N ILE A 8 -42.21 12.32 0.94
CA ILE A 8 -41.37 11.20 1.41
C ILE A 8 -39.97 11.29 0.77
N THR A 9 -39.19 12.28 1.22
CA THR A 9 -37.86 12.59 0.70
C THR A 9 -36.76 12.07 1.63
N THR A 10 -36.49 12.76 2.72
CA THR A 10 -35.55 12.36 3.79
C THR A 10 -36.33 12.17 5.08
N VAL A 11 -35.83 11.32 5.99
CA VAL A 11 -36.41 11.08 7.32
C VAL A 11 -36.76 12.40 8.03
N THR A 12 -35.81 13.33 8.11
CA THR A 12 -35.99 14.63 8.77
C THR A 12 -37.10 15.49 8.14
N LYS A 13 -37.05 15.67 6.82
CA LYS A 13 -38.10 16.44 6.10
C LYS A 13 -39.47 15.79 6.19
N TRP A 14 -39.53 14.46 6.24
CA TRP A 14 -40.79 13.76 6.46
C TRP A 14 -41.31 14.00 7.87
N ASP A 15 -40.47 13.89 8.90
CA ASP A 15 -40.91 14.13 10.29
C ASP A 15 -41.43 15.56 10.50
N GLU A 16 -40.79 16.55 9.87
CA GLU A 16 -41.25 17.94 9.87
C GLU A 16 -42.63 18.09 9.23
N TYR A 17 -42.82 17.48 8.06
CA TYR A 17 -44.10 17.49 7.34
C TYR A 17 -45.20 16.70 8.08
N ALA A 18 -44.85 15.54 8.61
CA ALA A 18 -45.75 14.63 9.30
C ALA A 18 -46.30 15.26 10.57
N LYS A 19 -45.47 16.01 11.30
CA LYS A 19 -45.89 16.78 12.48
C LYS A 19 -46.92 17.86 12.16
N GLN A 20 -46.86 18.46 10.98
CA GLN A 20 -47.79 19.51 10.54
C GLN A 20 -49.10 18.96 9.98
N ASN A 21 -49.12 17.69 9.56
CA ASN A 21 -50.25 17.05 8.89
C ASN A 21 -50.84 15.87 9.70
N ASP A 22 -50.46 15.73 10.97
CA ASP A 22 -50.87 14.65 11.87
C ASP A 22 -50.66 13.24 11.29
N LEU A 23 -49.48 13.01 10.69
CA LEU A 23 -49.11 11.75 10.06
C LEU A 23 -48.10 10.95 10.92
N PRO A 24 -47.97 9.62 10.68
CA PRO A 24 -46.98 8.80 11.37
C PRO A 24 -45.54 9.31 11.16
N SER A 25 -44.75 9.29 12.23
CA SER A 25 -43.34 9.64 12.17
C SER A 25 -42.56 8.67 11.28
N ALA A 26 -41.42 9.11 10.78
CA ALA A 26 -40.50 8.29 10.01
C ALA A 26 -40.07 7.06 10.79
N ALA A 27 -39.92 7.14 12.12
CA ALA A 27 -39.60 5.98 12.96
C ALA A 27 -40.69 4.90 12.92
N GLN A 28 -41.97 5.31 12.98
CA GLN A 28 -43.11 4.40 12.86
C GLN A 28 -43.19 3.77 11.46
N LEU A 29 -42.91 4.57 10.42
CA LEU A 29 -42.85 4.05 9.04
C LEU A 29 -41.65 3.11 8.82
N ILE A 30 -40.49 3.41 9.39
CA ILE A 30 -39.31 2.52 9.33
C ILE A 30 -39.62 1.20 10.03
N HIS A 31 -40.29 1.23 11.18
CA HIS A 31 -40.69 0.02 11.87
C HIS A 31 -41.67 -0.82 11.04
N ALA A 32 -42.68 -0.19 10.42
CA ALA A 32 -43.66 -0.89 9.59
C ALA A 32 -43.06 -1.47 8.30
N PHE A 33 -42.13 -0.75 7.66
CA PHE A 33 -41.56 -1.14 6.36
C PHE A 33 -40.14 -1.69 6.46
N VAL A 34 -39.65 -1.97 7.68
CA VAL A 34 -38.29 -2.42 8.02
C VAL A 34 -37.19 -1.38 7.76
N SER A 35 -37.30 -0.58 6.69
CA SER A 35 -36.36 0.50 6.39
C SER A 35 -36.99 1.62 5.56
N TRP A 36 -36.38 2.81 5.62
CA TRP A 36 -36.79 3.97 4.80
C TRP A 36 -36.64 3.70 3.29
N SER A 37 -35.67 2.87 2.91
CA SER A 37 -35.46 2.46 1.52
C SER A 37 -36.60 1.57 1.04
N ASN A 38 -37.01 0.58 1.84
CA ASN A 38 -38.12 -0.31 1.52
C ASN A 38 -39.45 0.44 1.41
N LEU A 39 -39.71 1.40 2.32
CA LEU A 39 -40.86 2.29 2.22
C LEU A 39 -40.90 2.99 0.85
N LYS A 40 -39.77 3.54 0.40
CA LYS A 40 -39.70 4.19 -0.92
C LYS A 40 -39.91 3.18 -2.05
N THR A 41 -39.37 1.97 -1.94
CA THR A 41 -39.56 0.92 -2.96
C THR A 41 -41.03 0.53 -3.08
N GLU A 42 -41.70 0.30 -1.96
CA GLU A 42 -43.11 -0.09 -1.90
C GLU A 42 -44.02 0.99 -2.47
N LEU A 43 -43.68 2.26 -2.22
CA LEU A 43 -44.37 3.39 -2.81
C LEU A 43 -43.94 3.66 -4.26
N GLY A 44 -43.05 2.88 -4.88
CA GLY A 44 -42.54 3.19 -6.23
C GLY A 44 -41.78 4.52 -6.31
N LEU A 45 -41.32 5.04 -5.17
CA LEU A 45 -40.45 6.20 -5.02
C LEU A 45 -38.96 5.83 -5.07
N SER A 46 -38.62 4.54 -4.89
CA SER A 46 -37.26 4.10 -5.09
C SER A 46 -36.98 4.15 -6.59
N LYS A 47 -36.14 5.09 -7.00
CA LYS A 47 -35.34 4.87 -8.20
C LYS A 47 -34.47 3.67 -7.88
N SER A 48 -34.65 2.59 -8.65
CA SER A 48 -33.86 1.36 -8.59
C SER A 48 -32.42 1.69 -8.19
N SER A 49 -31.90 0.96 -7.22
CA SER A 49 -30.58 1.15 -6.63
C SER A 49 -29.46 0.81 -7.61
N ASN A 50 -29.31 1.60 -8.67
CA ASN A 50 -28.00 1.87 -9.26
C ASN A 50 -27.41 3.00 -8.44
N LYS A 51 -26.53 2.65 -7.50
CA LYS A 51 -25.61 3.63 -6.93
C LYS A 51 -24.71 4.15 -8.05
N GLY A 52 -25.18 5.21 -8.70
CA GLY A 52 -24.35 6.31 -9.17
C GLY A 52 -23.70 6.20 -10.54
N TYR A 53 -24.42 5.79 -11.59
CA TYR A 53 -24.08 6.28 -12.95
C TYR A 53 -25.34 6.48 -13.79
N PRO A 54 -25.54 7.68 -14.39
CA PRO A 54 -26.70 7.96 -15.24
C PRO A 54 -26.59 7.35 -16.64
N PHE A 55 -25.60 6.48 -16.89
CA PHE A 55 -25.30 5.94 -18.21
C PHE A 55 -25.39 4.41 -18.23
N THR A 56 -26.03 3.85 -19.23
CA THR A 56 -26.03 2.40 -19.54
C THR A 56 -24.69 1.98 -20.16
N LYS A 57 -24.43 0.67 -20.23
CA LYS A 57 -23.21 0.14 -20.86
C LYS A 57 -23.15 0.54 -22.34
N GLU A 58 -24.30 0.52 -23.01
CA GLU A 58 -24.47 0.87 -24.41
C GLU A 58 -24.24 2.37 -24.64
N GLU A 59 -24.78 3.24 -23.78
CA GLU A 59 -24.53 4.68 -23.82
C GLU A 59 -23.05 5.01 -23.63
N LEU A 60 -22.36 4.31 -22.72
CA LEU A 60 -20.93 4.47 -22.53
C LEU A 60 -20.13 4.05 -23.78
N ILE A 61 -20.50 2.95 -24.44
CA ILE A 61 -19.88 2.53 -25.71
C ILE A 61 -20.05 3.60 -26.77
N GLN A 62 -21.27 4.11 -26.96
CA GLN A 62 -21.54 5.13 -27.98
C GLN A 62 -20.73 6.40 -27.73
N ILE A 63 -20.73 6.91 -26.50
CA ILE A 63 -19.95 8.10 -26.12
C ILE A 63 -18.45 7.87 -26.36
N ALA A 64 -17.92 6.69 -26.04
CA ALA A 64 -16.51 6.41 -26.24
C ALA A 64 -16.11 6.29 -27.72
N ILE A 65 -17.01 5.78 -28.57
CA ILE A 65 -16.82 5.72 -30.03
C ILE A 65 -16.87 7.12 -30.64
N ASP A 66 -17.90 7.90 -30.31
CA ASP A 66 -18.11 9.27 -30.80
C ASP A 66 -16.93 10.18 -30.45
N HIS A 67 -16.30 9.94 -29.30
CA HIS A 67 -15.16 10.71 -28.80
C HIS A 67 -13.84 9.92 -28.75
N SER A 68 -13.71 8.92 -29.64
CA SER A 68 -12.58 7.97 -29.65
C SER A 68 -11.20 8.63 -29.76
N GLU A 69 -11.09 9.77 -30.44
CA GLU A 69 -9.84 10.56 -30.54
C GLU A 69 -9.30 11.08 -29.19
N HIS A 70 -10.21 11.28 -28.24
CA HIS A 70 -9.91 11.73 -26.87
C HIS A 70 -9.91 10.58 -25.87
N PHE A 71 -10.47 9.41 -26.21
CA PHE A 71 -10.54 8.20 -25.39
C PHE A 71 -9.20 7.43 -25.36
N THR A 72 -8.10 8.12 -25.03
CA THR A 72 -6.75 7.54 -24.99
C THR A 72 -6.31 7.23 -23.56
N THR A 73 -5.72 8.17 -22.83
CA THR A 73 -5.32 7.95 -21.43
C THR A 73 -6.44 8.38 -20.49
N ILE A 74 -6.49 7.80 -19.28
CA ILE A 74 -7.45 8.21 -18.24
C ILE A 74 -7.37 9.73 -17.99
N ARG A 75 -6.16 10.31 -18.03
CA ARG A 75 -5.96 11.75 -17.85
C ARG A 75 -6.58 12.56 -18.99
N LYS A 76 -6.22 12.26 -20.24
CA LYS A 76 -6.76 12.96 -21.42
C LYS A 76 -8.28 12.86 -21.49
N TRP A 77 -8.83 11.68 -21.21
CA TRP A 77 -10.27 11.47 -21.18
C TRP A 77 -10.96 12.26 -20.07
N ASN A 78 -10.46 12.22 -18.83
CA ASN A 78 -11.10 12.95 -17.74
C ASN A 78 -11.05 14.48 -17.94
N GLU A 79 -9.96 15.00 -18.51
CA GLU A 79 -9.86 16.42 -18.88
C GLU A 79 -10.91 16.77 -19.94
N TYR A 80 -10.96 16.00 -21.04
CA TYR A 80 -11.94 16.20 -22.11
C TYR A 80 -13.40 16.06 -21.62
N ALA A 81 -13.68 15.01 -20.85
CA ALA A 81 -15.01 14.69 -20.36
C ALA A 81 -15.53 15.74 -19.38
N ARG A 82 -14.66 16.37 -18.59
CA ARG A 82 -15.04 17.49 -17.73
C ARG A 82 -15.55 18.67 -18.55
N ASP A 83 -14.85 18.99 -19.63
CA ASP A 83 -15.15 20.17 -20.45
C ASP A 83 -16.39 19.95 -21.33
N HIS A 84 -16.74 18.69 -21.64
CA HIS A 84 -17.89 18.29 -22.46
C HIS A 84 -19.04 17.66 -21.65
N GLN A 85 -18.97 17.69 -20.32
CA GLN A 85 -19.97 17.10 -19.41
C GLN A 85 -20.25 15.59 -19.66
N LEU A 86 -19.22 14.85 -20.07
CA LEU A 86 -19.27 13.42 -20.38
C LEU A 86 -18.95 12.53 -19.16
N PRO A 87 -19.26 11.23 -19.21
CA PRO A 87 -18.90 10.28 -18.16
C PRO A 87 -17.39 10.21 -17.94
N ARG A 88 -16.94 10.29 -16.68
CA ARG A 88 -15.52 10.15 -16.33
C ARG A 88 -15.06 8.70 -16.45
N HIS A 89 -13.76 8.46 -16.40
CA HIS A 89 -13.20 7.09 -16.51
C HIS A 89 -13.80 6.08 -15.52
N MET A 90 -14.21 6.50 -14.31
CA MET A 90 -14.80 5.58 -13.33
C MET A 90 -16.15 4.99 -13.78
N SER A 91 -16.91 5.69 -14.63
CA SER A 91 -18.13 5.14 -15.26
C SER A 91 -17.79 3.89 -16.05
N TYR A 92 -16.73 3.99 -16.85
CA TYR A 92 -16.22 2.90 -17.67
C TYR A 92 -15.58 1.79 -16.83
N VAL A 93 -14.78 2.13 -15.82
CA VAL A 93 -14.20 1.11 -14.92
C VAL A 93 -15.29 0.32 -14.20
N ASN A 94 -16.34 0.98 -13.74
CA ASN A 94 -17.44 0.31 -13.03
C ASN A 94 -18.30 -0.55 -13.96
N ALA A 95 -18.54 -0.11 -15.20
CA ALA A 95 -19.37 -0.84 -16.16
C ALA A 95 -18.63 -2.03 -16.82
N PHE A 96 -17.32 -1.90 -17.08
CA PHE A 96 -16.54 -2.88 -17.85
C PHE A 96 -15.48 -3.62 -17.02
N GLY A 97 -15.34 -3.31 -15.73
CA GLY A 97 -14.35 -3.92 -14.84
C GLY A 97 -12.93 -3.38 -14.99
N GLY A 98 -12.69 -2.45 -15.93
CA GLY A 98 -11.39 -1.83 -16.13
C GLY A 98 -11.36 -0.88 -17.33
N TRP A 99 -10.42 0.07 -17.32
CA TRP A 99 -10.25 1.03 -18.42
C TRP A 99 -9.80 0.36 -19.73
N ASN A 100 -8.88 -0.61 -19.63
CA ASN A 100 -8.44 -1.36 -20.80
C ASN A 100 -9.49 -2.37 -21.28
N GLU A 101 -10.34 -2.90 -20.38
CA GLU A 101 -11.47 -3.75 -20.77
C GLU A 101 -12.55 -2.94 -21.51
N ALA A 102 -12.85 -1.72 -21.04
CA ALA A 102 -13.74 -0.80 -21.76
C ALA A 102 -13.23 -0.53 -23.19
N LYS A 103 -11.93 -0.21 -23.34
CA LYS A 103 -11.32 -0.02 -24.66
C LYS A 103 -11.39 -1.24 -25.55
N LYS A 104 -11.18 -2.43 -24.97
CA LYS A 104 -11.23 -3.71 -25.70
C LYS A 104 -12.63 -3.97 -26.25
N GLU A 105 -13.67 -3.71 -25.47
CA GLU A 105 -15.07 -3.84 -25.91
C GLU A 105 -15.42 -2.88 -27.06
N MET A 106 -14.74 -1.74 -27.13
CA MET A 106 -14.93 -0.70 -28.16
C MET A 106 -13.94 -0.82 -29.33
N GLU A 107 -13.15 -1.90 -29.39
CA GLU A 107 -12.09 -2.11 -30.39
C GLU A 107 -11.07 -0.96 -30.48
N LEU A 108 -10.89 -0.21 -29.38
CA LEU A 108 -9.97 0.92 -29.30
C LEU A 108 -8.56 0.48 -28.93
N LYS A 109 -7.56 1.26 -29.36
CA LYS A 109 -6.15 1.01 -29.03
C LYS A 109 -5.93 0.97 -27.52
N ILE A 110 -5.57 -0.22 -27.02
CA ILE A 110 -5.15 -0.43 -25.65
C ILE A 110 -3.79 0.26 -25.47
N THR A 111 -3.74 1.24 -24.57
CA THR A 111 -2.49 1.82 -24.13
C THR A 111 -1.87 0.85 -23.14
N GLU A 112 -0.81 0.15 -23.54
CA GLU A 112 0.05 -0.53 -22.59
C GLU A 112 0.73 0.54 -21.74
N ASP A 113 0.13 0.89 -20.61
CA ASP A 113 0.78 1.66 -19.55
C ASP A 113 1.84 0.76 -18.88
N LYS A 114 2.84 0.32 -19.66
CA LYS A 114 4.11 -0.14 -19.11
C LYS A 114 4.78 1.10 -18.56
N LYS A 115 4.41 1.47 -17.33
CA LYS A 115 5.23 2.40 -16.54
C LYS A 115 6.65 1.88 -16.61
N ALA A 116 7.54 2.68 -17.20
CA ALA A 116 8.95 2.33 -17.24
C ALA A 116 9.38 1.97 -15.80
N PRO A 117 10.06 0.83 -15.61
CA PRO A 117 10.45 0.42 -14.27
C PRO A 117 11.28 1.53 -13.64
N THR A 118 10.88 1.98 -12.45
CA THR A 118 11.55 3.08 -11.73
C THR A 118 13.03 2.81 -11.50
N TYR A 119 13.42 1.54 -11.47
CA TYR A 119 14.80 1.10 -11.35
C TYR A 119 15.11 0.03 -12.39
N THR A 120 16.27 0.14 -13.05
CA THR A 120 16.83 -0.95 -13.86
C THR A 120 17.43 -2.03 -12.95
N LYS A 121 17.61 -3.24 -13.49
CA LYS A 121 18.23 -4.36 -12.74
C LYS A 121 19.66 -3.99 -12.31
N GLU A 122 20.39 -3.26 -13.15
CA GLU A 122 21.76 -2.80 -12.93
C GLU A 122 21.84 -1.73 -11.84
N GLN A 123 20.91 -0.77 -11.82
CA GLN A 123 20.81 0.23 -10.75
C GLN A 123 20.58 -0.45 -9.39
N LEU A 124 19.66 -1.41 -9.35
CA LEU A 124 19.39 -2.17 -8.13
C LEU A 124 20.59 -3.02 -7.70
N ARG A 125 21.35 -3.59 -8.63
CA ARG A 125 22.60 -4.31 -8.33
C ARG A 125 23.61 -3.40 -7.64
N ARG A 126 23.89 -2.21 -8.19
CA ARG A 126 24.84 -1.26 -7.58
C ARG A 126 24.41 -0.85 -6.17
N ILE A 127 23.11 -0.55 -6.00
CA ILE A 127 22.53 -0.22 -4.69
C ILE A 127 22.74 -1.35 -3.69
N LEU A 128 22.56 -2.61 -4.11
CA LEU A 128 22.80 -3.78 -3.26
C LEU A 128 24.28 -3.96 -2.91
N GLU A 129 25.20 -3.76 -3.86
CA GLU A 129 26.65 -3.86 -3.64
C GLU A 129 27.14 -2.79 -2.64
N GLU A 130 26.70 -1.54 -2.81
CA GLU A 130 27.06 -0.42 -1.93
C GLU A 130 26.48 -0.54 -0.51
N ASN A 131 25.33 -1.22 -0.37
CA ASN A 131 24.55 -1.27 0.88
C ASN A 131 24.40 -2.69 1.45
N GLN A 132 25.24 -3.64 1.01
CA GLN A 132 25.16 -5.06 1.38
C GLN A 132 25.08 -5.30 2.89
N ARG A 133 25.82 -4.52 3.70
CA ARG A 133 25.83 -4.60 5.17
C ARG A 133 24.47 -4.36 5.84
N TYR A 134 23.56 -3.64 5.18
CA TYR A 134 22.22 -3.35 5.68
C TYR A 134 21.16 -4.36 5.18
N PHE A 135 21.54 -5.25 4.26
CA PHE A 135 20.68 -6.29 3.71
C PHE A 135 20.63 -7.53 4.63
N ILE A 136 20.35 -7.31 5.91
CA ILE A 136 20.32 -8.37 6.95
C ILE A 136 18.96 -9.08 6.96
N ASN A 137 17.89 -8.29 7.00
CA ASN A 137 16.52 -8.75 6.89
C ASN A 137 15.67 -7.64 6.25
N GLN A 138 14.46 -8.00 5.81
CA GLN A 138 13.55 -7.08 5.13
C GLN A 138 13.29 -5.78 5.93
N SER A 139 13.14 -5.88 7.25
CA SER A 139 12.85 -4.74 8.13
C SER A 139 14.03 -3.77 8.20
N THR A 140 15.24 -4.29 8.45
CA THR A 140 16.48 -3.52 8.47
C THR A 140 16.74 -2.84 7.13
N TRP A 141 16.57 -3.57 6.01
CA TRP A 141 16.72 -2.99 4.67
C TRP A 141 15.69 -1.87 4.42
N ASN A 142 14.41 -2.12 4.68
CA ASN A 142 13.36 -1.16 4.39
C ASN A 142 13.53 0.14 5.20
N LYS A 143 14.06 0.05 6.43
CA LYS A 143 14.38 1.25 7.23
C LYS A 143 15.56 2.02 6.63
N HIS A 144 16.64 1.33 6.28
CA HIS A 144 17.79 1.93 5.61
C HIS A 144 17.36 2.60 4.30
N ALA A 145 16.53 1.91 3.52
CA ALA A 145 16.03 2.40 2.26
C ALA A 145 15.15 3.64 2.42
N LYS A 146 14.29 3.68 3.44
CA LYS A 146 13.51 4.87 3.78
C LYS A 146 14.40 6.06 4.11
N ASN A 147 15.43 5.86 4.93
CA ASN A 147 16.32 6.94 5.38
C ASN A 147 17.21 7.48 4.24
N ASN A 148 17.58 6.63 3.28
CA ASN A 148 18.49 6.98 2.19
C ASN A 148 17.79 7.14 0.83
N LYS A 149 16.45 7.18 0.81
CA LYS A 149 15.63 7.27 -0.41
C LYS A 149 15.95 6.18 -1.45
N LEU A 150 16.25 4.96 -0.98
CA LEU A 150 16.56 3.80 -1.81
C LEU A 150 15.30 2.94 -2.08
N PRO A 151 15.34 2.03 -3.05
CA PRO A 151 14.27 1.07 -3.30
C PRO A 151 14.04 0.13 -2.11
N TYR A 152 12.77 -0.07 -1.77
CA TYR A 152 12.36 -1.04 -0.76
C TYR A 152 12.66 -2.49 -1.19
N TYR A 153 12.70 -3.39 -0.22
CA TYR A 153 12.99 -4.81 -0.42
C TYR A 153 12.10 -5.46 -1.50
N LEU A 154 10.81 -5.12 -1.52
CA LEU A 154 9.87 -5.65 -2.51
C LEU A 154 10.21 -5.18 -3.93
N THR A 155 10.71 -3.95 -4.10
CA THR A 155 11.19 -3.47 -5.40
C THR A 155 12.36 -4.32 -5.86
N ILE A 156 13.32 -4.63 -4.98
CA ILE A 156 14.47 -5.48 -5.31
C ILE A 156 14.02 -6.90 -5.68
N ARG A 157 13.10 -7.49 -4.91
CA ARG A 157 12.59 -8.86 -5.15
C ARG A 157 11.80 -9.03 -6.44
N LYS A 158 11.32 -7.94 -7.05
CA LYS A 158 10.72 -7.98 -8.39
C LYS A 158 11.75 -8.23 -9.49
N HIS A 159 13.02 -7.84 -9.27
CA HIS A 159 14.09 -7.95 -10.26
C HIS A 159 15.11 -9.05 -9.96
N PHE A 160 15.16 -9.51 -8.70
CA PHE A 160 16.09 -10.55 -8.25
C PHE A 160 15.40 -11.62 -7.40
N SER A 161 15.78 -12.87 -7.67
CA SER A 161 15.58 -14.00 -6.76
C SER A 161 16.38 -13.80 -5.47
N TYR A 162 15.98 -14.50 -4.42
CA TYR A 162 16.71 -14.47 -3.15
C TYR A 162 18.17 -14.95 -3.33
N ASP A 163 18.39 -15.98 -4.13
CA ASP A 163 19.73 -16.52 -4.39
C ASP A 163 20.62 -15.55 -5.17
N GLU A 164 20.06 -14.77 -6.11
CA GLU A 164 20.80 -13.67 -6.76
C GLU A 164 21.19 -12.58 -5.75
N ILE A 165 20.27 -12.18 -4.87
CA ILE A 165 20.56 -11.15 -3.86
C ILE A 165 21.64 -11.64 -2.88
N VAL A 166 21.58 -12.90 -2.46
CA VAL A 166 22.60 -13.54 -1.62
C VAL A 166 23.96 -13.54 -2.31
N LYS A 167 24.02 -13.85 -3.61
CA LYS A 167 25.27 -13.78 -4.38
C LYS A 167 25.82 -12.35 -4.45
N ILE A 168 24.96 -11.36 -4.64
CA ILE A 168 25.35 -9.94 -4.74
C ILE A 168 25.82 -9.38 -3.40
N THR A 169 25.09 -9.68 -2.32
CA THR A 169 25.34 -9.15 -0.97
C THR A 169 26.31 -10.02 -0.16
N ASN A 170 26.75 -11.15 -0.73
CA ASN A 170 27.54 -12.19 -0.07
C ASN A 170 26.95 -12.67 1.28
N THR A 171 25.64 -12.55 1.46
CA THR A 171 24.95 -12.92 2.71
C THR A 171 24.70 -14.44 2.74
N LYS A 172 25.41 -15.18 3.61
CA LYS A 172 25.30 -16.65 3.66
C LYS A 172 23.85 -17.10 3.90
N LYS A 173 23.36 -18.07 3.09
CA LYS A 173 22.06 -18.74 3.26
C LYS A 173 21.86 -19.16 4.71
N ASN A 174 20.92 -18.52 5.41
CA ASN A 174 20.31 -18.96 6.68
C ASN A 174 21.24 -19.67 7.67
N LYS A 175 22.35 -19.03 8.05
CA LYS A 175 22.90 -19.18 9.40
C LYS A 175 22.93 -17.79 10.01
N GLY A 176 22.47 -17.66 11.26
CA GLY A 176 22.55 -16.40 11.99
C GLY A 176 23.96 -15.80 11.93
N HIS A 177 24.07 -14.51 12.26
CA HIS A 177 25.31 -13.74 12.20
C HIS A 177 26.54 -14.59 12.56
N THR A 178 27.56 -14.60 11.69
CA THR A 178 28.82 -15.22 12.07
C THR A 178 29.49 -14.41 13.17
N GLN A 179 30.41 -15.01 13.93
CA GLN A 179 31.15 -14.27 14.95
C GLN A 179 31.86 -13.05 14.37
N LYS A 180 32.44 -13.16 13.17
CA LYS A 180 33.09 -12.04 12.49
C LYS A 180 32.12 -10.90 12.18
N ASP A 181 30.94 -11.20 11.62
CA ASP A 181 29.92 -10.18 11.32
C ASP A 181 29.49 -9.42 12.57
N LEU A 182 29.35 -10.14 13.70
CA LEU A 182 29.03 -9.51 14.98
C LEU A 182 30.19 -8.64 15.47
N LEU A 183 31.44 -9.08 15.34
CA LEU A 183 32.60 -8.29 15.75
C LEU A 183 32.70 -6.99 14.95
N GLU A 184 32.49 -7.02 13.64
CA GLU A 184 32.47 -5.82 12.79
C GLU A 184 31.39 -4.82 13.23
N ILE A 185 30.16 -5.29 13.47
CA ILE A 185 29.09 -4.45 14.02
C ILE A 185 29.47 -3.89 15.40
N LEU A 186 30.11 -4.70 16.24
CA LEU A 186 30.51 -4.29 17.58
C LEU A 186 31.67 -3.29 17.59
N ILE A 187 32.54 -3.28 16.58
CA ILE A 187 33.60 -2.27 16.42
C ILE A 187 33.00 -0.86 16.25
N ASP A 188 31.99 -0.74 15.39
CA ASP A 188 31.32 0.53 15.09
C ASP A 188 30.63 1.12 16.33
N HIS A 189 30.22 0.24 17.25
CA HIS A 189 29.52 0.60 18.47
C HIS A 189 30.35 0.33 19.75
N ARG A 190 31.68 0.18 19.60
CA ARG A 190 32.56 -0.35 20.66
C ARG A 190 32.50 0.44 21.95
N GLU A 191 32.49 1.77 21.86
CA GLU A 191 32.50 2.64 23.04
C GLU A 191 31.27 2.43 23.92
N PHE A 192 30.10 2.27 23.29
CA PHE A 192 28.86 1.97 23.99
C PHE A 192 28.82 0.51 24.45
N PHE A 193 29.24 -0.42 23.58
CA PHE A 193 29.24 -1.85 23.88
C PHE A 193 30.07 -2.20 25.12
N PHE A 194 31.30 -1.68 25.24
CA PHE A 194 32.18 -1.94 26.38
C PHE A 194 31.59 -1.43 27.70
N LYS A 195 30.92 -0.28 27.69
CA LYS A 195 30.30 0.35 28.88
C LYS A 195 28.91 -0.20 29.20
N SER A 196 28.30 -0.96 28.29
CA SER A 196 26.94 -1.46 28.43
C SER A 196 26.83 -2.79 29.18
N SER A 197 25.71 -2.94 29.90
CA SER A 197 25.18 -4.23 30.36
C SER A 197 24.22 -4.80 29.31
N LEU A 198 23.86 -6.09 29.41
CA LEU A 198 22.93 -6.76 28.48
C LEU A 198 21.65 -5.94 28.25
N LYS A 199 20.98 -5.48 29.33
CA LYS A 199 19.76 -4.68 29.24
C LYS A 199 19.98 -3.31 28.59
N LYS A 200 21.09 -2.64 28.89
CA LYS A 200 21.44 -1.35 28.28
C LYS A 200 21.75 -1.50 26.80
N TRP A 201 22.47 -2.58 26.43
CA TRP A 201 22.71 -2.93 25.05
C TRP A 201 21.41 -3.22 24.32
N ASP A 202 20.49 -4.02 24.87
CA ASP A 202 19.24 -4.35 24.17
C ASP A 202 18.37 -3.13 23.91
N LYS A 203 18.36 -2.15 24.82
CA LYS A 203 17.67 -0.87 24.58
C LYS A 203 18.33 -0.12 23.41
N TYR A 204 19.65 0.04 23.45
CA TYR A 204 20.43 0.70 22.39
C TYR A 204 20.31 -0.03 21.05
N ALA A 205 20.43 -1.36 21.06
CA ALA A 205 20.31 -2.23 19.91
C ALA A 205 18.91 -2.20 19.33
N ARG A 206 17.86 -2.01 20.13
CA ARG A 206 16.49 -1.81 19.61
C ARG A 206 16.34 -0.46 18.90
N GLU A 207 16.91 0.60 19.47
CA GLU A 207 16.89 1.95 18.87
C GLU A 207 17.72 2.00 17.57
N LYS A 208 18.83 1.26 17.54
CA LYS A 208 19.79 1.17 16.42
C LYS A 208 19.59 -0.05 15.51
N TYR A 209 18.62 -0.91 15.80
CA TYR A 209 18.28 -2.14 15.06
C TYR A 209 19.46 -3.11 14.88
N LEU A 210 20.30 -3.20 15.92
CA LEU A 210 21.47 -4.05 16.01
C LEU A 210 21.12 -5.45 16.53
N PRO A 211 22.04 -6.43 16.40
CA PRO A 211 21.88 -7.74 17.02
C PRO A 211 21.62 -7.63 18.52
N SER A 212 20.62 -8.38 18.99
CA SER A 212 20.29 -8.43 20.41
C SER A 212 21.44 -8.96 21.24
N SER A 213 21.43 -8.63 22.53
CA SER A 213 22.36 -9.16 23.51
C SER A 213 22.33 -10.69 23.54
N THR A 214 21.16 -11.30 23.35
CA THR A 214 20.97 -12.76 23.21
C THR A 214 21.68 -13.33 21.99
N THR A 215 21.61 -12.64 20.84
CA THR A 215 22.28 -13.05 19.61
C THR A 215 23.80 -13.05 19.80
N ILE A 216 24.33 -11.98 20.39
CA ILE A 216 25.75 -11.83 20.71
C ILE A 216 26.18 -12.88 21.75
N TYR A 217 25.39 -13.06 22.81
CA TYR A 217 25.65 -14.03 23.86
C TYR A 217 25.77 -15.44 23.31
N ARG A 218 24.84 -15.86 22.44
CA ARG A 218 24.86 -17.19 21.80
C ARG A 218 26.08 -17.37 20.91
N ALA A 219 26.46 -16.34 20.16
CA ALA A 219 27.60 -16.40 19.26
C ALA A 219 28.93 -16.56 20.00
N PHE A 220 29.15 -15.82 21.09
CA PHE A 220 30.43 -15.82 21.84
C PHE A 220 30.40 -16.65 23.12
N LYS A 221 29.29 -17.37 23.36
CA LYS A 221 29.06 -18.15 24.59
C LYS A 221 29.24 -17.32 25.86
N GLY A 222 28.89 -16.04 25.82
CA GLY A 222 29.02 -15.13 26.95
C GLY A 222 29.27 -13.67 26.57
N TRP A 223 28.69 -12.76 27.36
CA TRP A 223 28.87 -11.30 27.16
C TRP A 223 30.30 -10.82 27.43
N LYS A 224 30.94 -11.38 28.47
CA LYS A 224 32.35 -11.10 28.78
C LYS A 224 33.27 -11.62 27.66
N ASN A 225 32.98 -12.81 27.15
CA ASN A 225 33.73 -13.39 26.03
C ASN A 225 33.61 -12.53 24.77
N ALA A 226 32.42 -12.04 24.45
CA ALA A 226 32.24 -11.11 23.31
C ALA A 226 33.12 -9.86 23.42
N LYS A 227 33.30 -9.29 24.62
CA LYS A 227 34.21 -8.14 24.85
C LYS A 227 35.68 -8.51 24.71
N ILE A 228 36.07 -9.70 25.18
CA ILE A 228 37.45 -10.22 25.02
C ILE A 228 37.77 -10.44 23.54
N GLU A 229 36.87 -11.11 22.81
CA GLU A 229 37.01 -11.35 21.36
C GLU A 229 37.05 -10.04 20.57
N LEU A 230 36.20 -9.07 20.89
CA LEU A 230 36.25 -7.73 20.28
C LEU A 230 37.58 -7.03 20.53
N THR A 231 38.13 -7.14 21.74
CA THR A 231 39.43 -6.55 22.07
C THR A 231 40.56 -7.20 21.26
N ARG A 232 40.51 -8.53 21.09
CA ARG A 232 41.47 -9.27 20.25
C ARG A 232 41.35 -8.86 18.79
N PHE A 233 40.14 -8.83 18.26
CA PHE A 233 39.86 -8.46 16.87
C PHE A 233 40.29 -7.04 16.52
N ILE A 234 40.13 -6.08 17.44
CA ILE A 234 40.64 -4.71 17.26
C ILE A 234 42.17 -4.70 17.15
N LYS A 235 42.87 -5.42 18.03
CA LYS A 235 44.35 -5.52 18.03
C LYS A 235 44.88 -6.17 16.74
N GLU A 236 44.20 -7.21 16.26
CA GLU A 236 44.56 -7.90 15.00
C GLU A 236 44.28 -7.04 13.76
N SER A 237 43.38 -6.06 13.85
CA SER A 237 43.05 -5.14 12.74
C SER A 237 43.92 -3.87 12.73
N THR A 238 44.79 -3.67 13.73
CA THR A 238 45.68 -2.50 13.86
C THR A 238 47.17 -2.83 13.69
N ASN A 239 47.51 -4.12 13.49
CA ASN A 239 48.82 -4.60 13.03
C ASN A 239 48.75 -4.93 11.53
#